data_AF-A0A402DJK7-F1
#
_entry.id   AF-A0A402DJK7-F1
#
_cell.length_a   1.000
_cell.length_b   1.000
_cell.length_c   1.000
_cell.angle_alpha   90.00
_cell.angle_beta   90.00
_cell.angle_gamma   90.00
#
_symmetry.space_group_name_H-M   'P 1'
#
loop_
_entity.id
_entity.type
_entity.pdbx_description
1 polymer ?
#
loop_
_entity_poly.entity_id
_entity_poly.type
_entity_poly.pdbx_seq_one_letter_code
_entity_poly.pdbx_strand_id
1 'polypeptide(L)'
;MIKPSIALILLFSLLPQPGLTLVTPAAGNISNHPILTAQGDRELTEEQFLQRVTVRITSETNRGSGTIIAKKGDNYLVLTNAHVTRNTKTLQVQTYDGHSRAARIVPNSLSENQDLALLEFSDTRDYPIATIAKFTINQNSIGLEVVAAGYVAETGQYRTTKGTLEQVSDRPLREGYSVGYSGDIVQGMSGGGIFVERELIGINGRSAHPILSNYIYEDGTKPTDAEIQQMRAVNWGIPLHTLLTYIRPEILSAYNLPLPQVNPDIETTAPTDYIAELETKAKGFTVRIDSTSGGNGSGVIIAKEGNIYTVLTADHVFCEKIKGTNTCANFTYTVVTSDGKTRNIEKSTIIRQEGVDLAVFQFESLDNYPIAEIANYNPNTDDFVFAAGFAKIGKNPSKWLFSGGTIHDKEGGLLQTRQSDLSNEQGGTLQSVASLEGGYELVYTSITFGGMSGGAVLDSQGRVIGIHGRSEGAGGGKIQLGYSLGIPISTFLGLQERFKVKPQLLTTAQPQVSQQQKLEIFIAITIGVIVPNTNAKADIWIQRGGQLWRLRRFEEAIKAFDEAIKQNDPDNVYLAWYGKGLALFELREHQTAIEALQQAINPAFLTN
;
A
#
# COMPACT_ATOMS: atom_id res chain seq x y z
N MET A 1 25.65 69.43 9.99
CA MET A 1 25.70 70.40 11.12
C MET A 1 24.39 71.19 11.08
N ILE A 2 23.56 71.41 12.11
CA ILE A 2 23.45 71.09 13.54
C ILE A 2 21.92 71.18 13.86
N LYS A 3 21.47 70.36 14.82
CA LYS A 3 20.13 70.17 15.48
C LYS A 3 19.67 71.40 16.34
N PRO A 4 18.62 71.38 17.23
CA PRO A 4 17.68 70.30 17.67
C PRO A 4 16.17 70.68 17.91
N SER A 5 15.41 69.67 18.36
CA SER A 5 13.97 69.61 18.72
C SER A 5 13.66 69.77 20.23
N ILE A 6 12.37 69.98 20.57
CA ILE A 6 11.74 70.13 21.91
C ILE A 6 10.71 69.00 22.20
N ALA A 7 10.44 68.76 23.49
CA ALA A 7 9.65 67.71 24.15
C ALA A 7 8.19 68.10 24.57
N LEU A 8 7.38 67.10 25.01
CA LEU A 8 6.19 67.18 25.94
C LEU A 8 5.72 65.73 26.26
N ILE A 9 5.57 65.16 27.48
CA ILE A 9 4.91 65.41 28.80
C ILE A 9 3.45 64.87 28.93
N LEU A 10 3.32 63.79 29.74
CA LEU A 10 2.31 63.32 30.75
C LEU A 10 0.78 63.54 30.61
N LEU A 11 -0.06 62.57 31.05
CA LEU A 11 -0.65 62.47 32.43
C LEU A 11 -1.79 61.39 32.64
N PHE A 12 -1.74 60.70 33.79
CA PHE A 12 -2.74 60.09 34.73
C PHE A 12 -3.88 59.06 34.40
N SER A 13 -3.96 58.13 35.38
CA SER A 13 -4.82 56.98 35.78
C SER A 13 -6.36 57.06 35.79
N LEU A 14 -7.04 55.89 35.84
CA LEU A 14 -8.21 55.54 36.70
C LEU A 14 -8.60 54.02 36.61
N LEU A 15 -8.98 53.42 37.75
CA LEU A 15 -9.83 52.20 37.93
C LEU A 15 -11.19 52.67 38.52
N PRO A 16 -12.35 51.93 38.55
CA PRO A 16 -12.57 50.46 38.60
C PRO A 16 -13.75 49.90 37.74
N GLN A 17 -14.00 48.57 37.82
CA GLN A 17 -15.12 47.77 37.24
C GLN A 17 -16.52 48.13 37.83
N PRO A 18 -17.73 47.69 37.34
CA PRO A 18 -18.06 46.45 36.58
C PRO A 18 -19.17 46.56 35.49
N GLY A 19 -19.50 45.46 34.79
CA GLY A 19 -20.79 45.33 34.07
C GLY A 19 -20.89 44.31 32.92
N LEU A 20 -21.51 43.17 33.24
CA LEU A 20 -22.28 42.23 32.40
C LEU A 20 -21.67 41.60 31.14
N THR A 21 -21.40 40.30 31.32
CA THR A 21 -21.36 39.22 30.33
C THR A 21 -22.76 38.87 29.80
N LEU A 22 -22.83 38.54 28.51
CA LEU A 22 -23.84 37.66 27.94
C LEU A 22 -23.15 36.63 27.04
N VAL A 23 -23.58 35.39 27.24
CA VAL A 23 -22.92 34.12 26.94
C VAL A 23 -23.13 33.68 25.50
N THR A 24 -22.10 33.08 24.89
CA THR A 24 -22.29 31.91 24.01
C THR A 24 -21.45 30.76 24.55
N PRO A 25 -21.97 29.51 24.61
CA PRO A 25 -21.31 28.42 25.29
C PRO A 25 -20.28 27.71 24.40
N ALA A 26 -19.18 27.36 25.06
CA ALA A 26 -18.07 26.56 24.59
C ALA A 26 -18.47 25.11 24.24
N ALA A 27 -17.82 24.55 23.23
CA ALA A 27 -17.70 23.11 23.09
C ALA A 27 -16.75 22.58 24.19
N GLY A 28 -17.29 21.75 25.07
CA GLY A 28 -16.62 21.23 26.25
C GLY A 28 -15.85 19.91 26.02
N ASN A 29 -14.72 19.85 26.74
CA ASN A 29 -14.15 18.75 27.52
C ASN A 29 -13.76 17.40 26.89
N ILE A 30 -12.43 17.25 26.72
CA ILE A 30 -11.50 16.50 27.61
C ILE A 30 -12.02 15.18 28.24
N SER A 31 -11.32 14.07 27.96
CA SER A 31 -11.00 13.01 28.93
C SER A 31 -9.57 12.50 28.62
N ASN A 32 -8.57 12.93 29.39
CA ASN A 32 -8.00 12.34 30.61
C ASN A 32 -7.20 11.04 30.41
N HIS A 33 -5.88 11.19 30.28
CA HIS A 33 -4.92 10.34 30.99
C HIS A 33 -3.73 11.19 31.49
N PRO A 34 -3.17 10.87 32.68
CA PRO A 34 -2.35 11.80 33.46
C PRO A 34 -0.95 11.93 32.86
N ILE A 35 -0.53 13.18 32.67
CA ILE A 35 0.86 13.55 32.45
C ILE A 35 1.57 13.37 33.80
N LEU A 36 2.37 12.32 33.93
CA LEU A 36 3.41 12.25 34.94
C LEU A 36 4.58 13.11 34.44
N THR A 37 4.60 14.36 34.91
CA THR A 37 5.74 15.26 34.78
C THR A 37 6.86 14.78 35.70
N ALA A 38 8.01 14.40 35.11
CA ALA A 38 9.29 14.49 35.80
C ALA A 38 9.89 15.86 35.47
N GLN A 39 10.34 16.55 36.52
CA GLN A 39 10.83 17.92 36.51
C GLN A 39 12.04 18.10 35.58
N GLY A 40 11.94 19.08 34.68
CA GLY A 40 13.10 19.80 34.16
C GLY A 40 13.26 19.83 32.65
N ASP A 41 12.31 20.37 31.88
CA ASP A 41 12.60 20.84 30.52
C ASP A 41 11.83 22.14 30.24
N ARG A 42 12.57 23.23 29.98
CA ARG A 42 12.01 24.31 29.17
C ARG A 42 11.84 23.73 27.77
N GLU A 43 10.62 23.78 27.25
CA GLU A 43 10.30 23.32 25.90
C GLU A 43 11.27 24.01 24.91
N LEU A 44 12.17 23.24 24.31
CA LEU A 44 13.17 23.76 23.35
C LEU A 44 12.43 24.49 22.21
N THR A 45 12.99 25.59 21.71
CA THR A 45 12.47 26.20 20.48
C THR A 45 12.69 25.24 19.30
N GLU A 46 11.94 25.42 18.21
CA GLU A 46 12.09 24.58 17.01
C GLU A 46 13.53 24.60 16.48
N GLU A 47 14.14 25.78 16.37
CA GLU A 47 15.52 25.93 15.93
C GLU A 47 16.52 25.20 16.85
N GLN A 48 16.34 25.29 18.17
CA GLN A 48 17.18 24.61 19.15
C GLN A 48 17.04 23.08 19.06
N PHE A 49 15.82 22.58 18.83
CA PHE A 49 15.58 21.16 18.62
C PHE A 49 16.25 20.68 17.32
N LEU A 50 16.02 21.37 16.21
CA LEU A 50 16.59 21.04 14.90
C LEU A 50 18.12 21.07 14.93
N GLN A 51 18.72 22.01 15.66
CA GLN A 51 20.18 22.06 15.84
C GLN A 51 20.71 20.83 16.58
N ARG A 52 19.97 20.33 17.58
CA ARG A 52 20.41 19.22 18.42
C ARG A 52 20.33 17.86 17.74
N VAL A 53 19.39 17.69 16.81
CA VAL A 53 19.26 16.46 16.00
C VAL A 53 20.13 16.48 14.74
N THR A 54 20.62 17.65 14.33
CA THR A 54 21.47 17.81 13.14
C THR A 54 22.95 17.71 13.54
N VAL A 55 23.73 16.99 12.74
CA VAL A 55 25.18 16.84 12.94
C VAL A 55 25.96 17.36 11.75
N ARG A 56 27.19 17.80 12.01
CA ARG A 56 28.14 18.15 10.96
C ARG A 56 28.98 16.93 10.62
N ILE A 57 29.08 16.60 9.34
CA ILE A 57 29.91 15.50 8.85
C ILE A 57 31.14 16.09 8.18
N THR A 58 32.31 15.63 8.60
CA THR A 58 33.58 16.01 7.99
C THR A 58 34.40 14.78 7.63
N SER A 59 35.07 14.87 6.50
CA SER A 59 36.07 13.91 6.02
C SER A 59 37.25 14.68 5.45
N GLU A 60 38.23 13.95 4.89
CA GLU A 60 39.38 14.56 4.25
C GLU A 60 39.02 15.34 2.98
N THR A 61 37.98 14.90 2.27
CA THR A 61 37.61 15.41 0.94
C THR A 61 36.29 16.15 0.91
N ASN A 62 35.38 15.81 1.82
CA ASN A 62 34.00 16.29 1.80
C ASN A 62 33.57 16.84 3.15
N ARG A 63 32.67 17.83 3.11
CA ARG A 63 31.97 18.37 4.27
C ARG A 63 30.48 18.39 3.96
N GLY A 64 29.67 17.95 4.91
CA GLY A 64 28.23 17.90 4.78
C GLY A 64 27.54 17.89 6.13
N SER A 65 26.27 17.50 6.12
CA SER A 65 25.40 17.44 7.28
C SER A 65 24.80 16.04 7.41
N GLY A 66 24.27 15.74 8.59
CA GLY A 66 23.52 14.53 8.86
C GLY A 66 22.41 14.79 9.87
N THR A 67 21.50 13.83 10.04
CA THR A 67 20.47 13.88 11.07
C THR A 67 20.48 12.60 11.90
N ILE A 68 20.45 12.73 13.23
CA ILE A 68 20.38 11.60 14.16
C ILE A 68 18.95 11.04 14.13
N ILE A 69 18.81 9.78 13.73
CA ILE A 69 17.50 9.14 13.53
C ILE A 69 17.22 7.98 14.50
N ALA A 70 18.24 7.43 15.17
CA ALA A 70 18.06 6.43 16.20
C ALA A 70 19.27 6.28 17.12
N LYS A 71 19.09 5.56 18.22
CA LYS A 71 20.12 5.18 19.19
C LYS A 71 19.93 3.73 19.65
N LYS A 72 21.02 2.98 19.77
CA LYS A 72 21.08 1.63 20.35
C LYS A 72 22.26 1.54 21.31
N GLY A 73 21.99 1.46 22.62
CA GLY A 73 23.05 1.60 23.61
C GLY A 73 23.75 2.96 23.44
N ASP A 74 25.08 2.97 23.33
CA ASP A 74 25.86 4.18 23.06
C ASP A 74 26.01 4.49 21.57
N ASN A 75 25.46 3.66 20.68
CA ASN A 75 25.61 3.85 19.23
C ASN A 75 24.46 4.67 18.66
N TYR A 76 24.79 5.76 17.98
CA TYR A 76 23.86 6.63 17.28
C TYR A 76 23.89 6.36 15.79
N LEU A 77 22.70 6.35 15.18
CA LEU A 77 22.51 6.21 13.75
C LEU A 77 22.21 7.57 13.14
N VAL A 78 23.02 7.95 12.16
CA VAL A 78 22.93 9.23 11.43
C VAL A 78 22.60 8.94 9.98
N LEU A 79 21.61 9.65 9.46
CA LEU A 79 21.29 9.65 8.04
C LEU A 79 21.95 10.84 7.34
N THR A 80 22.49 10.61 6.15
CA THR A 80 23.10 11.64 5.29
C THR A 80 23.03 11.23 3.82
N ASN A 81 23.54 12.06 2.91
CA ASN A 81 23.68 11.67 1.51
C ASN A 81 24.92 10.80 1.29
N ALA A 82 24.85 9.87 0.33
CA ALA A 82 25.98 9.02 -0.02
C ALA A 82 27.18 9.86 -0.49
N HIS A 83 26.96 10.87 -1.33
CA HIS A 83 28.02 11.72 -1.86
C HIS A 83 28.80 12.50 -0.78
N VAL A 84 28.21 12.75 0.40
CA VAL A 84 28.90 13.36 1.54
C VAL A 84 29.98 12.42 2.10
N THR A 85 29.82 11.11 1.91
CA THR A 85 30.65 10.05 2.50
C THR A 85 31.55 9.32 1.50
N ARG A 86 31.32 9.50 0.19
CA ARG A 86 32.07 8.84 -0.90
C ARG A 86 33.56 9.23 -0.89
N ASN A 87 34.43 8.26 -1.22
CA ASN A 87 35.87 8.42 -1.38
C ASN A 87 36.63 8.90 -0.13
N THR A 88 36.10 8.60 1.06
CA THR A 88 36.70 9.02 2.35
C THR A 88 37.41 7.86 3.03
N LYS A 89 38.47 8.16 3.79
CA LYS A 89 39.17 7.15 4.63
C LYS A 89 38.74 7.26 6.08
N THR A 90 38.45 8.47 6.53
CA THR A 90 37.93 8.76 7.86
C THR A 90 36.69 9.64 7.76
N LEU A 91 35.73 9.37 8.65
CA LEU A 91 34.52 10.15 8.80
C LEU A 91 34.42 10.59 10.26
N GLN A 92 34.11 11.86 10.46
CA GLN A 92 33.87 12.46 11.76
C GLN A 92 32.47 13.04 11.78
N VAL A 93 31.75 12.76 12.85
CA VAL A 93 30.46 13.36 13.17
C VAL A 93 30.68 14.32 14.33
N GLN A 94 30.37 15.60 14.12
CA GLN A 94 30.38 16.63 15.15
C GLN A 94 28.94 16.94 15.58
N THR A 95 28.65 16.78 16.86
CA THR A 95 27.35 17.03 17.49
C THR A 95 27.17 18.50 17.84
N TYR A 96 25.93 18.90 18.18
CA TYR A 96 25.57 20.30 18.47
C TYR A 96 26.37 20.95 19.60
N ASP A 97 26.88 20.13 20.53
CA ASP A 97 27.71 20.55 21.66
C ASP A 97 29.21 20.64 21.30
N GLY A 98 29.55 20.59 20.01
CA GLY A 98 30.89 20.81 19.48
C GLY A 98 31.81 19.59 19.49
N HIS A 99 31.39 18.47 20.08
CA HIS A 99 32.24 17.28 20.18
C HIS A 99 32.25 16.49 18.88
N SER A 100 33.42 16.01 18.48
CA SER A 100 33.58 15.13 17.32
C SER A 100 33.79 13.68 17.74
N ARG A 101 33.24 12.76 16.94
CA ARG A 101 33.39 11.31 17.07
C ARG A 101 33.69 10.70 15.72
N ALA A 102 34.59 9.72 15.72
CA ALA A 102 34.79 8.90 14.55
C ALA A 102 33.49 8.16 14.23
N ALA A 103 33.09 8.20 12.96
CA ALA A 103 31.91 7.53 12.45
C ALA A 103 32.32 6.52 11.39
N ARG A 104 31.49 5.50 11.19
CA ARG A 104 31.65 4.52 10.13
C ARG A 104 30.38 4.45 9.30
N ILE A 105 30.53 4.20 8.00
CA ILE A 105 29.39 3.83 7.15
C ILE A 105 28.92 2.44 7.60
N VAL A 106 27.62 2.29 7.81
CA VAL A 106 27.03 0.98 8.12
C VAL A 106 27.08 0.15 6.83
N PRO A 107 27.82 -0.98 6.80
CA PRO A 107 28.02 -1.72 5.56
C PRO A 107 26.73 -2.38 5.09
N ASN A 108 26.51 -2.40 3.78
CA ASN A 108 25.35 -3.03 3.13
C ASN A 108 24.00 -2.55 3.72
N SER A 109 23.93 -1.31 4.21
CA SER A 109 22.75 -0.83 4.93
C SER A 109 21.67 -0.25 4.03
N LEU A 110 22.05 0.23 2.84
CA LEU A 110 21.19 0.90 1.85
C LEU A 110 21.60 0.46 0.44
N SER A 111 20.67 0.59 -0.52
CA SER A 111 20.92 0.30 -1.94
C SER A 111 21.94 1.26 -2.55
N GLU A 112 22.89 0.74 -3.34
CA GLU A 112 23.96 1.54 -3.99
C GLU A 112 23.43 2.57 -5.00
N ASN A 113 22.18 2.40 -5.45
CA ASN A 113 21.55 3.26 -6.46
C ASN A 113 20.96 4.55 -5.89
N GLN A 114 20.95 4.72 -4.56
CA GLN A 114 20.36 5.85 -3.85
C GLN A 114 21.46 6.76 -3.29
N ASP A 115 21.26 8.07 -3.31
CA ASP A 115 22.22 9.02 -2.72
C ASP A 115 21.96 9.22 -1.23
N LEU A 116 21.88 8.11 -0.49
CA LEU A 116 21.73 8.03 0.96
C LEU A 116 22.80 7.14 1.57
N ALA A 117 23.28 7.51 2.76
CA ALA A 117 24.18 6.72 3.57
C ALA A 117 23.74 6.72 5.04
N LEU A 118 23.93 5.58 5.69
CA LEU A 118 23.79 5.46 7.14
C LEU A 118 25.17 5.45 7.77
N LEU A 119 25.37 6.33 8.74
CA LEU A 119 26.56 6.39 9.56
C LEU A 119 26.24 5.95 10.99
N GLU A 120 27.19 5.28 11.63
CA GLU A 120 27.14 4.97 13.04
C GLU A 120 28.32 5.64 13.76
N PHE A 121 28.05 6.30 14.88
CA PHE A 121 29.08 6.77 15.82
C PHE A 121 28.69 6.38 17.25
N SER A 122 29.67 6.27 18.14
CA SER A 122 29.44 5.86 19.54
C SER A 122 29.75 6.99 20.53
N ASP A 123 28.87 7.21 21.49
CA ASP A 123 29.02 8.19 22.56
C ASP A 123 28.10 7.88 23.74
N THR A 124 28.58 8.10 24.97
CA THR A 124 27.80 7.86 26.19
C THR A 124 26.86 9.02 26.53
N ARG A 125 27.03 10.17 25.87
CA ARG A 125 26.16 11.34 26.04
C ARG A 125 24.80 11.11 25.39
N ASP A 126 23.78 11.78 25.89
CA ASP A 126 22.42 11.66 25.38
C ASP A 126 22.09 12.80 24.40
N TYR A 127 21.90 12.45 23.13
CA TYR A 127 21.55 13.40 22.08
C TYR A 127 20.09 13.21 21.66
N PRO A 128 19.35 14.30 21.39
CA PRO A 128 18.02 14.20 20.80
C PRO A 128 18.03 13.44 19.47
N ILE A 129 16.96 12.70 19.25
CA ILE A 129 16.72 11.91 18.03
C ILE A 129 15.58 12.58 17.27
N ALA A 130 15.72 12.72 15.96
CA ALA A 130 14.65 13.26 15.13
C ALA A 130 13.48 12.26 15.06
N THR A 131 12.27 12.75 15.31
CA THR A 131 11.04 11.99 15.06
C THR A 131 10.80 11.91 13.56
N ILE A 132 10.73 10.71 13.00
CA ILE A 132 10.36 10.51 11.59
C ILE A 132 8.86 10.72 11.45
N ALA A 133 8.46 11.55 10.48
CA ALA A 133 7.05 11.83 10.22
C ALA A 133 6.28 10.56 9.86
N LYS A 134 5.02 10.47 10.33
CA LYS A 134 4.17 9.28 10.10
C LYS A 134 3.45 9.29 8.76
N PHE A 135 3.39 10.44 8.08
CA PHE A 135 2.70 10.61 6.81
C PHE A 135 3.66 10.49 5.62
N THR A 136 3.12 10.11 4.46
CA THR A 136 3.85 10.05 3.20
C THR A 136 3.65 11.34 2.42
N ILE A 137 4.74 11.95 1.95
CA ILE A 137 4.70 13.13 1.08
C ILE A 137 4.09 12.72 -0.27
N ASN A 138 3.07 13.44 -0.72
CA ASN A 138 2.37 13.24 -1.99
C ASN A 138 1.95 14.60 -2.59
N GLN A 139 1.27 14.60 -3.74
CA GLN A 139 0.80 15.84 -4.39
C GLN A 139 -0.02 16.77 -3.48
N ASN A 140 -0.80 16.22 -2.53
CA ASN A 140 -1.59 17.02 -1.58
C ASN A 140 -0.74 17.67 -0.48
N SER A 141 0.54 17.32 -0.39
CA SER A 141 1.51 17.90 0.56
C SER A 141 2.15 19.18 0.02
N ILE A 142 1.92 19.54 -1.25
CA ILE A 142 2.41 20.79 -1.83
C ILE A 142 1.80 21.98 -1.07
N GLY A 143 2.63 22.97 -0.74
CA GLY A 143 2.28 24.13 0.06
C GLY A 143 2.55 23.98 1.55
N LEU A 144 2.95 22.80 2.04
CA LEU A 144 3.38 22.65 3.44
C LEU A 144 4.63 23.48 3.72
N GLU A 145 4.64 24.17 4.85
CA GLU A 145 5.82 24.87 5.35
C GLU A 145 6.87 23.85 5.80
N VAL A 146 8.11 24.04 5.33
CA VAL A 146 9.24 23.18 5.66
C VAL A 146 10.40 23.98 6.24
N VAL A 147 11.18 23.32 7.09
CA VAL A 147 12.46 23.83 7.57
C VAL A 147 13.55 22.84 7.20
N ALA A 148 14.52 23.28 6.40
CA ALA A 148 15.73 22.48 6.13
C ALA A 148 16.87 22.94 7.06
N ALA A 149 17.54 21.98 7.69
CA ALA A 149 18.59 22.24 8.67
C ALA A 149 19.91 21.58 8.24
N GLY A 150 21.03 22.28 8.45
CA GLY A 150 22.35 21.77 8.09
C GLY A 150 23.49 22.69 8.54
N TYR A 151 24.70 22.36 8.11
CA TYR A 151 25.92 23.10 8.40
C TYR A 151 26.55 23.63 7.12
N VAL A 152 27.00 24.89 7.15
CA VAL A 152 27.70 25.48 6.01
C VAL A 152 29.11 24.90 5.91
N ALA A 153 29.51 24.45 4.71
CA ALA A 153 30.79 23.78 4.50
C ALA A 153 31.99 24.67 4.87
N GLU A 154 31.96 25.93 4.44
CA GLU A 154 33.04 26.91 4.59
C GLU A 154 33.23 27.36 6.03
N THR A 155 32.15 27.79 6.69
CA THR A 155 32.21 28.38 8.03
C THR A 155 32.02 27.36 9.14
N GLY A 156 31.42 26.20 8.83
CA GLY A 156 31.00 25.23 9.84
C GLY A 156 29.87 25.70 10.74
N GLN A 157 29.20 26.79 10.39
CA GLN A 157 28.06 27.30 11.15
C GLN A 157 26.80 26.50 10.85
N TYR A 158 26.04 26.20 11.89
CA TYR A 158 24.69 25.65 11.76
C TYR A 158 23.76 26.69 11.14
N ARG A 159 22.87 26.25 10.25
CA ARG A 159 21.90 27.09 9.55
C ARG A 159 20.59 26.33 9.36
N THR A 160 19.48 27.05 9.51
CA THR A 160 18.17 26.63 9.03
C THR A 160 17.74 27.52 7.86
N THR A 161 16.90 26.97 6.98
CA THR A 161 16.17 27.76 5.99
C THR A 161 14.72 27.32 6.00
N LYS A 162 13.81 28.30 6.00
CA LYS A 162 12.37 28.08 5.88
C LYS A 162 11.99 28.16 4.41
N GLY A 163 11.03 27.34 4.01
CA GLY A 163 10.45 27.38 2.68
C GLY A 163 9.15 26.61 2.63
N THR A 164 8.73 26.24 1.43
CA THR A 164 7.52 25.47 1.19
C THR A 164 7.82 24.28 0.29
N LEU A 165 7.08 23.18 0.46
CA LEU A 165 7.04 22.12 -0.54
C LEU A 165 6.39 22.65 -1.82
N GLU A 166 7.10 22.57 -2.93
CA GLU A 166 6.65 23.15 -4.21
C GLU A 166 6.44 22.11 -5.29
N GLN A 167 7.15 20.98 -5.21
CA GLN A 167 7.05 19.89 -6.16
C GLN A 167 7.12 18.55 -5.43
N VAL A 168 6.28 17.62 -5.85
CA VAL A 168 6.40 16.21 -5.50
C VAL A 168 6.36 15.46 -6.82
N SER A 169 7.33 14.58 -7.06
CA SER A 169 7.42 13.81 -8.28
C SER A 169 7.09 12.36 -8.02
N ASP A 170 6.08 11.85 -8.72
CA ASP A 170 5.71 10.43 -8.70
C ASP A 170 6.72 9.57 -9.49
N ARG A 171 7.64 10.21 -10.22
CA ARG A 171 8.77 9.58 -10.91
C ARG A 171 10.07 10.05 -10.26
N PRO A 172 10.65 9.26 -9.33
CA PRO A 172 11.88 9.66 -8.68
C PRO A 172 13.00 9.88 -9.69
N LEU A 173 13.80 10.90 -9.44
CA LEU A 173 15.08 11.03 -10.12
C LEU A 173 15.98 9.89 -9.68
N ARG A 174 16.86 9.48 -10.59
CA ARG A 174 18.00 8.62 -10.27
C ARG A 174 18.65 9.15 -9.01
N GLU A 175 18.98 8.25 -8.09
CA GLU A 175 19.49 8.55 -6.75
C GLU A 175 18.44 8.91 -5.68
N GLY A 176 17.14 8.86 -5.98
CA GLY A 176 16.05 8.88 -5.00
C GLY A 176 15.35 10.21 -4.76
N TYR A 177 15.72 11.24 -5.52
CA TYR A 177 15.19 12.58 -5.33
C TYR A 177 13.79 12.70 -5.91
N SER A 178 12.81 13.08 -5.08
CA SER A 178 11.41 13.20 -5.51
C SER A 178 10.63 14.33 -4.84
N VAL A 179 11.24 15.05 -3.89
CA VAL A 179 10.59 16.18 -3.19
C VAL A 179 11.33 17.47 -3.46
N GLY A 180 10.65 18.41 -4.12
CA GLY A 180 11.13 19.74 -4.45
C GLY A 180 10.59 20.79 -3.48
N TYR A 181 11.46 21.67 -2.97
CA TYR A 181 11.09 22.69 -1.98
C TYR A 181 11.92 23.97 -2.11
N SER A 182 11.35 25.10 -1.70
CA SER A 182 12.05 26.39 -1.67
C SER A 182 12.89 26.58 -0.41
N GLY A 183 13.80 27.55 -0.46
CA GLY A 183 14.69 27.88 0.64
C GLY A 183 16.13 28.09 0.16
N ASP A 184 16.89 28.81 0.98
CA ASP A 184 18.28 29.17 0.71
C ASP A 184 19.23 28.05 1.18
N ILE A 185 19.33 27.00 0.38
CA ILE A 185 20.26 25.90 0.61
C ILE A 185 21.66 26.28 0.10
N VAL A 186 22.64 26.14 0.98
CA VAL A 186 24.06 26.40 0.65
C VAL A 186 24.89 25.14 0.75
N GLN A 187 26.08 25.18 0.14
CA GLN A 187 27.01 24.06 0.18
C GLN A 187 27.34 23.63 1.62
N GLY A 188 27.29 22.33 1.87
CA GLY A 188 27.47 21.71 3.19
C GLY A 188 26.17 21.33 3.88
N MET A 189 25.04 21.94 3.52
CA MET A 189 23.73 21.54 4.08
C MET A 189 23.24 20.20 3.54
N SER A 190 23.84 19.67 2.48
CA SER A 190 23.53 18.34 1.95
C SER A 190 23.74 17.27 3.02
N GLY A 191 22.77 16.36 3.12
CA GLY A 191 22.65 15.32 4.14
C GLY A 191 21.90 15.76 5.40
N GLY A 192 21.59 17.04 5.54
CA GLY A 192 20.76 17.57 6.62
C GLY A 192 19.27 17.29 6.42
N GLY A 193 18.48 17.38 7.50
CA GLY A 193 17.07 17.03 7.51
C GLY A 193 16.16 18.13 6.96
N ILE A 194 15.04 17.72 6.36
CA ILE A 194 13.90 18.55 5.99
C ILE A 194 12.76 18.21 6.94
N PHE A 195 12.17 19.22 7.59
CA PHE A 195 11.23 19.05 8.69
C PHE A 195 9.91 19.77 8.44
N VAL A 196 8.82 19.17 8.94
CA VAL A 196 7.48 19.76 9.08
C VAL A 196 7.10 19.62 10.55
N GLU A 197 6.79 20.72 11.24
CA GLU A 197 6.40 20.71 12.66
C GLU A 197 7.37 19.89 13.55
N ARG A 198 8.68 20.00 13.32
CA ARG A 198 9.78 19.22 13.97
C ARG A 198 9.86 17.73 13.60
N GLU A 199 8.95 17.21 12.79
CA GLU A 199 9.04 15.85 12.26
C GLU A 199 9.90 15.82 10.99
N LEU A 200 10.83 14.88 10.92
CA LEU A 200 11.72 14.68 9.78
C LEU A 200 10.97 13.99 8.64
N ILE A 201 10.88 14.66 7.49
CA ILE A 201 10.13 14.21 6.31
C ILE A 201 11.05 13.79 5.16
N GLY A 202 12.30 14.27 5.13
CA GLY A 202 13.27 13.92 4.11
C GLY A 202 14.69 14.41 4.41
N ILE A 203 15.63 14.10 3.51
CA ILE A 203 17.02 14.56 3.56
C ILE A 203 17.29 15.48 2.37
N ASN A 204 17.80 16.67 2.68
CA ASN A 204 18.24 17.64 1.67
C ASN A 204 19.48 17.13 0.95
N GLY A 205 19.52 17.18 -0.38
CA GLY A 205 20.73 16.79 -1.14
C GLY A 205 21.14 17.71 -2.28
N ARG A 206 20.21 18.10 -3.18
CA ARG A 206 20.53 18.95 -4.33
C ARG A 206 19.95 20.35 -4.16
N SER A 207 20.77 21.38 -4.36
CA SER A 207 20.32 22.77 -4.31
C SER A 207 19.64 23.21 -5.61
N ALA A 208 18.81 24.25 -5.53
CA ALA A 208 18.30 24.95 -6.70
C ALA A 208 19.45 25.50 -7.57
N HIS A 209 19.17 25.69 -8.86
CA HIS A 209 20.07 26.21 -9.88
C HIS A 209 21.49 25.59 -9.90
N PRO A 210 21.64 24.25 -10.06
CA PRO A 210 22.97 23.66 -10.06
C PRO A 210 23.77 24.09 -11.29
N ILE A 211 25.09 24.21 -11.13
CA ILE A 211 26.05 24.60 -12.19
C ILE A 211 26.08 23.53 -13.29
N LEU A 212 26.04 22.25 -12.92
CA LEU A 212 25.90 21.10 -13.82
C LEU A 212 24.77 20.22 -13.28
N SER A 213 23.77 19.92 -14.11
CA SER A 213 22.64 19.06 -13.70
C SER A 213 22.40 17.98 -14.74
N ASN A 214 22.45 16.72 -14.31
CA ASN A 214 22.00 15.58 -15.11
C ASN A 214 20.74 15.03 -14.46
N TYR A 215 19.58 15.54 -14.89
CA TYR A 215 18.28 15.03 -14.45
C TYR A 215 17.95 13.81 -15.31
N ILE A 216 17.92 12.65 -14.67
CA ILE A 216 17.53 11.37 -15.26
C ILE A 216 16.59 10.74 -14.25
N TYR A 217 15.46 10.21 -14.70
CA TYR A 217 14.57 9.42 -13.85
C TYR A 217 15.16 8.05 -13.54
N GLU A 218 14.66 7.36 -12.53
CA GLU A 218 15.10 5.99 -12.22
C GLU A 218 14.92 5.01 -13.39
N ASP A 219 13.90 5.22 -14.23
CA ASP A 219 13.64 4.46 -15.46
C ASP A 219 14.63 4.73 -16.61
N GLY A 220 15.59 5.66 -16.41
CA GLY A 220 16.62 6.02 -17.39
C GLY A 220 16.20 7.05 -18.42
N THR A 221 14.92 7.46 -18.44
CA THR A 221 14.45 8.56 -19.30
C THR A 221 14.90 9.92 -18.77
N LYS A 222 14.87 10.93 -19.64
CA LYS A 222 15.25 12.31 -19.30
C LYS A 222 14.01 13.21 -19.31
N PRO A 223 13.87 14.15 -18.37
CA PRO A 223 12.85 15.18 -18.47
C PRO A 223 13.12 16.08 -19.68
N THR A 224 12.06 16.69 -20.18
CA THR A 224 12.09 17.72 -21.22
C THR A 224 12.79 18.99 -20.72
N ASP A 225 13.23 19.86 -21.64
CA ASP A 225 13.90 21.11 -21.27
C ASP A 225 13.01 22.03 -20.40
N ALA A 226 11.69 22.02 -20.63
CA ALA A 226 10.72 22.77 -19.83
C ALA A 226 10.61 22.21 -18.40
N GLU A 227 10.55 20.88 -18.26
CA GLU A 227 10.56 20.22 -16.94
C GLU A 227 11.89 20.50 -16.22
N ILE A 228 13.03 20.42 -16.92
CA ILE A 228 14.34 20.75 -16.33
C ILE A 228 14.36 22.20 -15.81
N GLN A 229 13.76 23.15 -16.52
CA GLN A 229 13.67 24.54 -16.03
C GLN A 229 12.88 24.64 -14.72
N GLN A 230 11.74 23.95 -14.62
CA GLN A 230 10.95 23.89 -13.40
C GLN A 230 11.70 23.18 -12.26
N MET A 231 12.39 22.09 -12.56
CA MET A 231 13.15 21.33 -11.58
C MET A 231 14.35 22.10 -11.04
N ARG A 232 14.98 22.95 -11.85
CA ARG A 232 16.10 23.80 -11.42
C ARG A 232 15.66 24.95 -10.51
N ALA A 233 14.38 25.27 -10.44
CA ALA A 233 13.86 26.36 -9.61
C ALA A 233 13.75 25.98 -8.12
N VAL A 234 13.86 24.69 -7.78
CA VAL A 234 13.67 24.19 -6.42
C VAL A 234 14.87 23.37 -5.94
N ASN A 235 15.02 23.26 -4.63
CA ASN A 235 15.94 22.30 -4.01
C ASN A 235 15.29 20.92 -4.01
N TRP A 236 16.08 19.85 -4.10
CA TRP A 236 15.58 18.47 -4.06
C TRP A 236 16.07 17.71 -2.84
N GLY A 237 15.11 17.05 -2.20
CA GLY A 237 15.32 16.11 -1.11
C GLY A 237 14.85 14.70 -1.43
N ILE A 238 15.36 13.76 -0.65
CA ILE A 238 14.99 12.34 -0.67
C ILE A 238 14.01 12.09 0.49
N PRO A 239 12.77 11.65 0.24
CA PRO A 239 11.77 11.47 1.29
C PRO A 239 12.06 10.25 2.18
N LEU A 240 11.64 10.31 3.44
CA LEU A 240 11.98 9.26 4.43
C LEU A 240 11.18 7.96 4.33
N HIS A 241 9.98 7.95 3.73
CA HIS A 241 9.28 6.69 3.49
C HIS A 241 10.07 5.79 2.50
N THR A 242 10.75 6.41 1.54
CA THR A 242 11.69 5.76 0.61
C THR A 242 12.96 5.28 1.31
N LEU A 243 13.39 5.91 2.39
CA LEU A 243 14.50 5.40 3.21
C LEU A 243 14.12 4.08 3.90
N LEU A 244 12.98 4.06 4.59
CA LEU A 244 12.58 2.92 5.43
C LEU A 244 12.35 1.63 4.61
N THR A 245 12.08 1.75 3.30
CA THR A 245 11.98 0.60 2.38
C THR A 245 13.34 -0.01 2.02
N TYR A 246 14.42 0.78 2.07
CA TYR A 246 15.77 0.35 1.68
C TYR A 246 16.69 0.03 2.86
N ILE A 247 16.33 0.44 4.09
CA ILE A 247 17.06 0.01 5.29
C ILE A 247 16.79 -1.47 5.55
N ARG A 248 17.88 -2.22 5.74
CA ARG A 248 17.83 -3.63 6.10
C ARG A 248 17.02 -3.92 7.39
N PRO A 249 16.26 -5.03 7.44
CA PRO A 249 15.42 -5.43 8.60
C PRO A 249 16.17 -5.44 9.91
N GLU A 250 17.40 -5.93 9.88
CA GLU A 250 18.22 -6.14 11.07
C GLU A 250 18.58 -4.79 11.69
N ILE A 251 18.74 -3.74 10.87
CA ILE A 251 19.00 -2.37 11.31
C ILE A 251 17.71 -1.74 11.83
N LEU A 252 16.59 -1.88 11.11
CA LEU A 252 15.29 -1.38 11.57
C LEU A 252 14.94 -1.94 12.96
N SER A 253 15.12 -3.24 13.14
CA SER A 253 14.86 -3.95 14.39
C SER A 253 15.88 -3.59 15.48
N ALA A 254 17.18 -3.51 15.13
CA ALA A 254 18.22 -3.20 16.11
C ALA A 254 18.10 -1.79 16.71
N TYR A 255 17.53 -0.84 15.95
CA TYR A 255 17.41 0.56 16.34
C TYR A 255 15.96 0.98 16.66
N ASN A 256 15.01 0.05 16.67
CA ASN A 256 13.58 0.31 16.85
C ASN A 256 13.06 1.44 15.93
N LEU A 257 13.58 1.50 14.70
CA LEU A 257 13.08 2.44 13.71
C LEU A 257 11.63 2.09 13.37
N PRO A 258 10.79 3.08 13.03
CA PRO A 258 9.45 2.80 12.54
C PRO A 258 9.58 1.86 11.36
N LEU A 259 8.91 0.71 11.44
CA LEU A 259 8.73 -0.13 10.27
C LEU A 259 8.05 0.75 9.21
N PRO A 260 8.44 0.67 7.93
CA PRO A 260 7.68 1.32 6.89
C PRO A 260 6.22 0.95 7.10
N GLN A 261 5.29 1.91 6.99
CA GLN A 261 3.87 1.62 7.05
C GLN A 261 3.59 0.62 5.91
N VAL A 262 3.60 -0.66 6.25
CA VAL A 262 3.43 -1.75 5.31
C VAL A 262 1.96 -1.74 4.98
N ASN A 263 1.66 -1.06 3.90
CA ASN A 263 0.43 -1.30 3.21
C ASN A 263 0.70 -2.49 2.29
N PRO A 264 0.10 -3.67 2.51
CA PRO A 264 0.00 -4.69 1.47
C PRO A 264 -0.92 -4.23 0.31
N ASP A 265 -1.37 -2.98 0.34
CA ASP A 265 -2.10 -2.33 -0.75
C ASP A 265 -1.22 -2.33 -2.00
N ILE A 266 -1.71 -3.05 -3.00
CA ILE A 266 -1.35 -2.90 -4.38
C ILE A 266 -1.58 -1.44 -4.77
N GLU A 267 -0.52 -0.66 -4.93
CA GLU A 267 -0.63 0.63 -5.60
C GLU A 267 -0.86 0.35 -7.08
N THR A 268 -2.09 0.53 -7.53
CA THR A 268 -2.42 0.59 -8.95
C THR A 268 -1.99 1.97 -9.47
N THR A 269 -1.16 2.01 -10.51
CA THR A 269 -0.89 3.25 -11.27
C THR A 269 -2.21 3.87 -11.72
N ALA A 270 -2.28 5.21 -11.81
CA ALA A 270 -3.46 5.93 -12.26
C ALA A 270 -4.06 5.27 -13.52
N PRO A 271 -5.36 4.90 -13.52
CA PRO A 271 -5.94 4.17 -14.64
C PRO A 271 -5.87 5.01 -15.92
N THR A 272 -5.65 4.36 -17.08
CA THR A 272 -5.98 5.00 -18.37
C THR A 272 -7.46 5.33 -18.40
N ASP A 273 -7.89 6.25 -19.27
CA ASP A 273 -9.31 6.65 -19.39
C ASP A 273 -10.24 5.43 -19.48
N TYR A 274 -9.82 4.35 -20.16
CA TYR A 274 -10.61 3.14 -20.33
C TYR A 274 -10.70 2.26 -19.07
N ILE A 275 -9.60 2.05 -18.35
CA ILE A 275 -9.63 1.27 -17.10
C ILE A 275 -10.40 2.02 -16.01
N ALA A 276 -10.29 3.36 -15.97
CA ALA A 276 -11.09 4.20 -15.09
C ALA A 276 -12.59 4.09 -15.39
N GLU A 277 -12.98 4.02 -16.67
CA GLU A 277 -14.38 3.81 -17.07
C GLU A 277 -14.91 2.46 -16.58
N LEU A 278 -14.15 1.38 -16.80
CA LEU A 278 -14.53 0.03 -16.34
C LEU A 278 -14.65 -0.03 -14.82
N GLU A 279 -13.70 0.55 -14.09
CA GLU A 279 -13.75 0.62 -12.63
C GLU A 279 -14.93 1.46 -12.14
N THR A 280 -15.21 2.60 -12.79
CA THR A 280 -16.35 3.46 -12.44
C THR A 280 -17.68 2.72 -12.63
N LYS A 281 -17.82 1.99 -13.75
CA LYS A 281 -18.98 1.12 -14.01
C LYS A 281 -19.12 0.06 -12.91
N ALA A 282 -18.02 -0.63 -12.58
CA ALA A 282 -17.99 -1.65 -11.55
C ALA A 282 -18.33 -1.12 -10.14
N LYS A 283 -17.76 0.03 -9.73
CA LYS A 283 -18.08 0.72 -8.48
C LYS A 283 -19.55 1.07 -8.37
N GLY A 284 -20.17 1.46 -9.48
CA GLY A 284 -21.57 1.90 -9.52
C GLY A 284 -22.56 0.84 -9.03
N PHE A 285 -22.41 -0.40 -9.49
CA PHE A 285 -23.33 -1.51 -9.20
C PHE A 285 -22.85 -2.48 -8.11
N THR A 286 -21.63 -2.33 -7.59
CA THR A 286 -21.08 -3.22 -6.57
C THR A 286 -21.37 -2.66 -5.17
N VAL A 287 -21.84 -3.50 -4.27
CA VAL A 287 -22.18 -3.14 -2.88
C VAL A 287 -21.30 -3.88 -1.88
N ARG A 288 -21.06 -3.28 -0.71
CA ARG A 288 -20.44 -3.96 0.44
C ARG A 288 -21.53 -4.54 1.32
N ILE A 289 -21.33 -5.75 1.83
CA ILE A 289 -22.22 -6.41 2.78
C ILE A 289 -21.45 -6.53 4.09
N ASP A 290 -21.97 -5.96 5.17
CA ASP A 290 -21.35 -6.02 6.49
C ASP A 290 -22.21 -6.87 7.43
N SER A 291 -21.56 -7.71 8.22
CA SER A 291 -22.18 -8.56 9.25
C SER A 291 -21.89 -8.01 10.64
N THR A 292 -22.85 -8.20 11.55
CA THR A 292 -22.67 -7.88 12.99
C THR A 292 -21.59 -8.72 13.68
N SER A 293 -21.11 -9.80 13.06
CA SER A 293 -19.94 -10.54 13.51
C SER A 293 -18.61 -9.82 13.28
N GLY A 294 -18.60 -8.75 12.47
CA GLY A 294 -17.38 -8.15 11.92
C GLY A 294 -16.87 -8.81 10.64
N GLY A 295 -17.61 -9.77 10.09
CA GLY A 295 -17.45 -10.27 8.72
C GLY A 295 -17.93 -9.26 7.68
N ASN A 296 -17.37 -9.35 6.47
CA ASN A 296 -17.83 -8.55 5.34
C ASN A 296 -17.76 -9.38 4.05
N GLY A 297 -18.57 -8.97 3.08
CA GLY A 297 -18.63 -9.50 1.72
C GLY A 297 -18.94 -8.38 0.72
N SER A 298 -19.15 -8.76 -0.52
CA SER A 298 -19.50 -7.89 -1.63
C SER A 298 -20.73 -8.43 -2.36
N GLY A 299 -21.39 -7.61 -3.16
CA GLY A 299 -22.55 -8.01 -3.96
C GLY A 299 -22.68 -7.19 -5.22
N VAL A 300 -23.48 -7.66 -6.17
CA VAL A 300 -23.70 -7.04 -7.48
C VAL A 300 -25.17 -6.74 -7.67
N ILE A 301 -25.53 -5.47 -7.93
CA ILE A 301 -26.91 -5.07 -8.25
C ILE A 301 -27.27 -5.57 -9.65
N ILE A 302 -28.24 -6.47 -9.75
CA ILE A 302 -28.61 -7.16 -11.02
C ILE A 302 -30.01 -6.82 -11.54
N ALA A 303 -30.86 -6.22 -10.71
CA ALA A 303 -32.21 -5.80 -11.11
C ALA A 303 -32.75 -4.71 -10.17
N LYS A 304 -33.70 -3.93 -10.66
CA LYS A 304 -34.49 -2.97 -9.87
C LYS A 304 -35.96 -3.02 -10.26
N GLU A 305 -36.85 -3.13 -9.28
CA GLU A 305 -38.30 -3.03 -9.46
C GLU A 305 -38.87 -1.98 -8.49
N GLY A 306 -39.44 -0.88 -9.01
CA GLY A 306 -39.82 0.25 -8.17
C GLY A 306 -38.60 0.82 -7.41
N ASN A 307 -38.65 0.82 -6.08
CA ASN A 307 -37.53 1.23 -5.22
C ASN A 307 -36.70 0.04 -4.71
N ILE A 308 -37.04 -1.19 -5.11
CA ILE A 308 -36.43 -2.41 -4.60
C ILE A 308 -35.29 -2.82 -5.54
N TYR A 309 -34.08 -2.87 -5.01
CA TYR A 309 -32.91 -3.38 -5.71
C TYR A 309 -32.67 -4.83 -5.33
N THR A 310 -32.33 -5.67 -6.31
CA THR A 310 -31.92 -7.05 -6.09
C THR A 310 -30.42 -7.20 -6.31
N VAL A 311 -29.74 -7.82 -5.35
CA VAL A 311 -28.29 -8.01 -5.34
C VAL A 311 -27.97 -9.50 -5.37
N LEU A 312 -27.06 -9.88 -6.26
CA LEU A 312 -26.45 -11.21 -6.33
C LEU A 312 -25.13 -11.22 -5.56
N THR A 313 -24.89 -12.27 -4.76
CA THR A 313 -23.69 -12.41 -3.93
C THR A 313 -23.37 -13.90 -3.70
N ALA A 314 -22.28 -14.18 -2.96
CA ALA A 314 -21.93 -15.53 -2.55
C ALA A 314 -22.75 -15.95 -1.31
N ASP A 315 -23.12 -17.21 -1.24
CA ASP A 315 -23.98 -17.75 -0.17
C ASP A 315 -23.32 -17.67 1.21
N HIS A 316 -22.03 -17.99 1.28
CA HIS A 316 -21.27 -17.95 2.53
C HIS A 316 -21.15 -16.55 3.15
N VAL A 317 -21.45 -15.47 2.40
CA VAL A 317 -21.56 -14.11 2.96
C VAL A 317 -22.69 -14.02 3.99
N PHE A 318 -23.76 -14.80 3.81
CA PHE A 318 -24.91 -14.87 4.73
C PHE A 318 -24.91 -16.12 5.63
N CYS A 319 -23.90 -16.99 5.51
CA CYS A 319 -23.78 -18.20 6.31
C CYS A 319 -22.39 -18.34 6.92
N GLU A 320 -22.17 -17.57 7.99
CA GLU A 320 -21.01 -17.76 8.85
C GLU A 320 -21.22 -19.02 9.69
N LYS A 321 -20.59 -20.13 9.31
CA LYS A 321 -20.74 -21.42 10.02
C LYS A 321 -20.25 -21.31 11.46
N ILE A 322 -21.02 -21.83 12.41
CA ILE A 322 -20.58 -22.01 13.79
C ILE A 322 -19.49 -23.10 13.80
N LYS A 323 -18.37 -22.85 14.49
CA LYS A 323 -17.25 -23.80 14.53
C LYS A 323 -17.73 -25.19 14.99
N GLY A 324 -17.46 -26.20 14.18
CA GLY A 324 -17.81 -27.60 14.45
C GLY A 324 -19.23 -28.00 14.06
N THR A 325 -20.00 -27.13 13.38
CA THR A 325 -21.34 -27.46 12.89
C THR A 325 -21.55 -27.00 11.44
N ASN A 326 -22.58 -27.56 10.79
CA ASN A 326 -23.08 -27.08 9.49
C ASN A 326 -24.16 -26.00 9.63
N THR A 327 -24.35 -25.44 10.83
CA THR A 327 -25.37 -24.41 11.09
C THR A 327 -24.81 -23.00 10.90
N CYS A 328 -25.55 -22.18 10.16
CA CYS A 328 -25.21 -20.77 9.99
C CYS A 328 -25.54 -20.00 11.27
N ALA A 329 -24.61 -19.15 11.72
CA ALA A 329 -24.83 -18.23 12.81
C ALA A 329 -25.89 -17.18 12.46
N ASN A 330 -26.64 -16.74 13.47
CA ASN A 330 -27.76 -15.82 13.28
C ASN A 330 -27.31 -14.35 13.42
N PHE A 331 -26.63 -13.82 12.40
CA PHE A 331 -26.21 -12.42 12.36
C PHE A 331 -27.21 -11.52 11.63
N THR A 332 -27.17 -10.22 11.89
CA THR A 332 -27.83 -9.21 11.05
C THR A 332 -26.82 -8.61 10.08
N TYR A 333 -27.32 -8.20 8.92
CA TYR A 333 -26.52 -7.73 7.80
C TYR A 333 -26.97 -6.36 7.32
N THR A 334 -26.01 -5.55 6.90
CA THR A 334 -26.25 -4.25 6.25
C THR A 334 -25.59 -4.21 4.89
N VAL A 335 -26.17 -3.45 3.97
CA VAL A 335 -25.60 -3.17 2.65
C VAL A 335 -25.11 -1.74 2.59
N VAL A 336 -23.92 -1.51 2.05
CA VAL A 336 -23.36 -0.19 1.75
C VAL A 336 -23.26 -0.02 0.24
N THR A 337 -23.93 1.01 -0.27
CA THR A 337 -24.01 1.34 -1.69
C THR A 337 -22.86 2.25 -2.14
N SER A 338 -22.74 2.48 -3.44
CA SER A 338 -21.65 3.25 -4.08
C SER A 338 -21.56 4.72 -3.62
N ASP A 339 -22.63 5.27 -3.07
CA ASP A 339 -22.68 6.59 -2.42
C ASP A 339 -22.27 6.57 -0.94
N GLY A 340 -21.86 5.41 -0.40
CA GLY A 340 -21.46 5.20 0.98
C GLY A 340 -22.63 5.07 1.97
N LYS A 341 -23.89 5.12 1.50
CA LYS A 341 -25.05 4.98 2.39
C LYS A 341 -25.24 3.54 2.82
N THR A 342 -25.54 3.34 4.11
CA THR A 342 -25.77 2.03 4.73
C THR A 342 -27.27 1.79 4.89
N ARG A 343 -27.73 0.57 4.57
CA ARG A 343 -29.13 0.13 4.70
C ARG A 343 -29.19 -1.26 5.34
N ASN A 344 -30.29 -1.56 6.02
CA ASN A 344 -30.51 -2.88 6.58
C ASN A 344 -30.91 -3.87 5.49
N ILE A 345 -30.43 -5.12 5.60
CA ILE A 345 -30.90 -6.22 4.77
C ILE A 345 -31.94 -7.00 5.57
N GLU A 346 -33.16 -7.08 5.03
CA GLU A 346 -34.22 -7.89 5.64
C GLU A 346 -33.96 -9.37 5.40
N LYS A 347 -33.91 -10.18 6.46
CA LYS A 347 -33.63 -11.63 6.35
C LYS A 347 -34.65 -12.37 5.47
N SER A 348 -35.89 -11.91 5.43
CA SER A 348 -36.97 -12.45 4.60
C SER A 348 -36.72 -12.31 3.10
N THR A 349 -35.86 -11.37 2.68
CA THR A 349 -35.55 -11.15 1.26
C THR A 349 -34.36 -11.98 0.79
N ILE A 350 -33.63 -12.61 1.71
CA ILE A 350 -32.45 -13.42 1.39
C ILE A 350 -32.92 -14.78 0.85
N ILE A 351 -32.54 -15.10 -0.39
CA ILE A 351 -32.80 -16.40 -1.02
C ILE A 351 -31.44 -17.05 -1.30
N ARG A 352 -31.20 -18.18 -0.64
CA ARG A 352 -29.99 -19.00 -0.72
C ARG A 352 -30.27 -20.25 -1.54
N GLN A 353 -29.28 -20.79 -2.27
CA GLN A 353 -29.46 -22.04 -3.02
C GLN A 353 -28.55 -23.13 -2.49
N GLU A 354 -29.14 -24.28 -2.18
CA GLU A 354 -28.38 -25.47 -1.84
C GLU A 354 -27.64 -26.02 -3.08
N GLY A 355 -26.40 -26.47 -2.89
CA GLY A 355 -25.52 -27.04 -3.91
C GLY A 355 -24.70 -26.02 -4.71
N VAL A 356 -25.00 -24.72 -4.60
CA VAL A 356 -24.26 -23.64 -5.28
C VAL A 356 -24.06 -22.48 -4.30
N ASP A 357 -22.85 -21.95 -4.19
CA ASP A 357 -22.50 -20.87 -3.25
C ASP A 357 -22.95 -19.49 -3.75
N LEU A 358 -24.25 -19.39 -4.10
CA LEU A 358 -24.91 -18.17 -4.54
C LEU A 358 -26.13 -17.85 -3.69
N ALA A 359 -26.29 -16.56 -3.39
CA ALA A 359 -27.47 -16.00 -2.75
C ALA A 359 -27.90 -14.71 -3.43
N VAL A 360 -29.18 -14.37 -3.30
CA VAL A 360 -29.68 -13.04 -3.62
C VAL A 360 -30.33 -12.42 -2.39
N PHE A 361 -30.35 -11.10 -2.33
CA PHE A 361 -31.13 -10.35 -1.35
C PHE A 361 -31.68 -9.07 -1.97
N GLN A 362 -32.62 -8.44 -1.27
CA GLN A 362 -33.20 -7.18 -1.71
C GLN A 362 -33.05 -6.08 -0.65
N PHE A 363 -32.91 -4.84 -1.12
CA PHE A 363 -32.97 -3.64 -0.29
C PHE A 363 -33.75 -2.52 -0.99
N GLU A 364 -34.40 -1.66 -0.21
CA GLU A 364 -35.14 -0.52 -0.75
C GLU A 364 -34.28 0.75 -0.76
N SER A 365 -34.36 1.53 -1.85
CA SER A 365 -33.76 2.85 -1.92
C SER A 365 -34.47 3.75 -2.92
N LEU A 366 -34.60 5.03 -2.57
CA LEU A 366 -35.03 6.10 -3.48
C LEU A 366 -33.89 6.61 -4.37
N ASP A 367 -32.64 6.35 -3.97
CA ASP A 367 -31.46 6.71 -4.75
C ASP A 367 -31.34 5.80 -5.99
N ASN A 368 -30.72 6.31 -7.05
CA ASN A 368 -30.52 5.58 -8.30
C ASN A 368 -29.11 4.98 -8.37
N TYR A 369 -29.05 3.66 -8.42
CA TYR A 369 -27.80 2.91 -8.60
C TYR A 369 -27.78 2.22 -9.97
N PRO A 370 -26.63 2.19 -10.67
CA PRO A 370 -26.47 1.40 -11.87
C PRO A 370 -26.81 -0.08 -11.63
N ILE A 371 -27.42 -0.70 -12.64
CA ILE A 371 -27.68 -2.14 -12.68
C ILE A 371 -26.60 -2.77 -13.55
N ALA A 372 -26.02 -3.86 -13.09
CA ALA A 372 -24.99 -4.58 -13.82
C ALA A 372 -25.57 -5.25 -15.07
N GLU A 373 -24.82 -5.14 -16.17
CA GLU A 373 -25.09 -5.90 -17.39
C GLU A 373 -24.54 -7.33 -17.23
N ILE A 374 -25.39 -8.33 -17.46
CA ILE A 374 -25.06 -9.75 -17.37
C ILE A 374 -24.66 -10.30 -18.74
N ALA A 375 -23.48 -10.89 -18.82
CA ALA A 375 -22.92 -11.47 -20.03
C ALA A 375 -23.12 -12.99 -20.07
N ASN A 376 -24.14 -13.46 -20.79
CA ASN A 376 -24.45 -14.87 -20.96
C ASN A 376 -23.62 -15.52 -22.06
N TYR A 377 -22.34 -15.67 -21.80
CA TYR A 377 -21.43 -16.48 -22.60
C TYR A 377 -20.34 -17.06 -21.68
N ASN A 378 -19.66 -18.10 -22.16
CA ASN A 378 -18.49 -18.64 -21.46
C ASN A 378 -17.24 -17.94 -21.99
N PRO A 379 -16.42 -17.33 -21.14
CA PRO A 379 -15.18 -16.70 -21.58
C PRO A 379 -14.16 -17.77 -22.01
N ASN A 380 -13.26 -17.40 -22.91
CA ASN A 380 -12.19 -18.27 -23.40
C ASN A 380 -10.97 -18.16 -22.48
N THR A 381 -10.10 -19.17 -22.53
CA THR A 381 -8.76 -19.08 -21.92
C THR A 381 -8.02 -17.85 -22.45
N ASP A 382 -7.31 -17.17 -21.56
CA ASP A 382 -6.57 -15.92 -21.78
C ASP A 382 -7.43 -14.68 -22.08
N ASP A 383 -8.76 -14.76 -22.07
CA ASP A 383 -9.61 -13.57 -22.11
C ASP A 383 -9.33 -12.67 -20.89
N PHE A 384 -9.34 -11.35 -21.10
CA PHE A 384 -9.18 -10.40 -19.99
C PHE A 384 -10.38 -10.44 -19.05
N VAL A 385 -10.10 -10.38 -17.76
CA VAL A 385 -11.09 -10.44 -16.70
C VAL A 385 -10.74 -9.46 -15.58
N PHE A 386 -11.75 -8.93 -14.90
CA PHE A 386 -11.59 -8.04 -13.76
C PHE A 386 -12.40 -8.55 -12.57
N ALA A 387 -11.81 -8.53 -11.38
CA ALA A 387 -12.50 -8.80 -10.13
C ALA A 387 -12.68 -7.50 -9.35
N ALA A 388 -13.91 -7.25 -8.89
CA ALA A 388 -14.30 -6.03 -8.22
C ALA A 388 -15.02 -6.34 -6.90
N GLY A 389 -14.63 -5.66 -5.81
CA GLY A 389 -15.25 -5.88 -4.50
C GLY A 389 -14.55 -5.13 -3.36
N PHE A 390 -15.00 -5.40 -2.13
CA PHE A 390 -14.55 -4.74 -0.91
C PHE A 390 -13.59 -5.63 -0.12
N ALA A 391 -12.30 -5.49 -0.40
CA ALA A 391 -11.24 -6.26 0.21
C ALA A 391 -11.01 -5.88 1.68
N LYS A 392 -10.89 -6.89 2.54
CA LYS A 392 -10.54 -6.77 3.96
C LYS A 392 -9.02 -6.68 4.11
N ILE A 393 -8.45 -5.56 3.68
CA ILE A 393 -7.01 -5.28 3.73
C ILE A 393 -6.75 -4.26 4.84
N GLY A 394 -5.95 -4.63 5.85
CA GLY A 394 -5.59 -3.74 6.95
C GLY A 394 -6.71 -3.53 7.99
N LYS A 395 -6.83 -2.31 8.51
CA LYS A 395 -7.87 -1.93 9.50
C LYS A 395 -9.15 -1.48 8.79
N ASN A 396 -10.30 -1.87 9.34
CA ASN A 396 -11.65 -1.50 8.88
C ASN A 396 -11.80 0.02 8.66
N PRO A 397 -12.60 0.45 7.66
CA PRO A 397 -13.49 -0.35 6.81
C PRO A 397 -12.79 -1.03 5.62
N SER A 398 -13.40 -2.10 5.08
CA SER A 398 -12.94 -2.78 3.86
C SER A 398 -12.82 -1.81 2.70
N LYS A 399 -11.69 -1.88 2.00
CA LYS A 399 -11.33 -0.98 0.90
C LYS A 399 -11.84 -1.54 -0.43
N TRP A 400 -12.24 -0.64 -1.32
CA TRP A 400 -12.53 -1.02 -2.69
C TRP A 400 -11.28 -1.57 -3.38
N LEU A 401 -11.42 -2.69 -4.09
CA LEU A 401 -10.39 -3.24 -4.95
C LEU A 401 -10.99 -3.58 -6.33
N PHE A 402 -10.28 -3.17 -7.37
CA PHE A 402 -10.53 -3.52 -8.76
C PHE A 402 -9.24 -4.06 -9.36
N SER A 403 -9.22 -5.35 -9.68
CA SER A 403 -8.01 -6.04 -10.13
C SER A 403 -8.25 -6.74 -11.46
N GLY A 404 -7.41 -6.44 -12.45
CA GLY A 404 -7.41 -7.14 -13.73
C GLY A 404 -6.60 -8.43 -13.69
N GLY A 405 -6.89 -9.33 -14.63
CA GLY A 405 -6.22 -10.60 -14.83
C GLY A 405 -6.67 -11.24 -16.15
N THR A 406 -6.39 -12.53 -16.29
CA THR A 406 -6.81 -13.35 -17.43
C THR A 406 -7.54 -14.59 -16.95
N ILE A 407 -8.46 -15.08 -17.77
CA ILE A 407 -9.13 -16.37 -17.58
C ILE A 407 -8.11 -17.49 -17.78
N HIS A 408 -8.11 -18.44 -16.87
CA HIS A 408 -7.32 -19.66 -17.01
C HIS A 408 -8.21 -20.82 -17.47
N ASP A 409 -7.62 -21.83 -18.08
CA ASP A 409 -8.38 -22.97 -18.55
C ASP A 409 -9.02 -23.70 -17.35
N LYS A 410 -10.28 -24.14 -17.52
CA LYS A 410 -11.07 -24.70 -16.42
C LYS A 410 -10.43 -25.98 -15.88
N GLU A 411 -10.08 -26.93 -16.74
CA GLU A 411 -9.63 -28.26 -16.32
C GLU A 411 -8.24 -28.21 -15.67
N GLY A 412 -7.27 -27.57 -16.32
CA GLY A 412 -5.93 -27.30 -15.83
C GLY A 412 -5.93 -26.41 -14.58
N GLY A 413 -6.76 -25.36 -14.55
CA GLY A 413 -6.92 -24.53 -13.37
C GLY A 413 -7.46 -25.29 -12.15
N LEU A 414 -8.47 -26.14 -12.35
CA LEU A 414 -9.03 -27.00 -11.31
C LEU A 414 -8.08 -28.13 -10.87
N LEU A 415 -7.16 -28.57 -11.73
CA LEU A 415 -6.11 -29.53 -11.35
C LEU A 415 -4.96 -28.88 -10.57
N GLN A 416 -4.74 -27.57 -10.77
CA GLN A 416 -3.70 -26.80 -10.09
C GLN A 416 -4.17 -26.16 -8.78
N THR A 417 -5.48 -26.14 -8.50
CA THR A 417 -6.01 -25.70 -7.21
C THR A 417 -5.70 -26.74 -6.13
N ARG A 418 -5.23 -26.26 -4.98
CA ARG A 418 -4.87 -27.08 -3.82
C ARG A 418 -6.08 -27.33 -2.92
N GLN A 419 -7.05 -26.41 -2.92
CA GLN A 419 -8.29 -26.53 -2.18
C GLN A 419 -9.34 -27.21 -3.06
N SER A 420 -9.13 -28.49 -3.34
CA SER A 420 -10.17 -29.31 -3.94
C SER A 420 -11.10 -29.83 -2.84
N ASP A 421 -12.38 -29.52 -2.94
CA ASP A 421 -13.42 -30.14 -2.10
C ASP A 421 -13.65 -31.63 -2.48
N LEU A 422 -12.85 -32.19 -3.40
CA LEU A 422 -12.75 -33.62 -3.64
C LEU A 422 -12.13 -34.32 -2.42
N SER A 423 -12.98 -34.69 -1.46
CA SER A 423 -12.59 -35.62 -0.42
C SER A 423 -12.20 -36.97 -1.05
N ASN A 424 -10.94 -37.37 -0.87
CA ASN A 424 -10.45 -38.70 -1.25
C ASN A 424 -10.91 -39.76 -0.23
N GLU A 425 -12.18 -39.75 0.19
CA GLU A 425 -12.72 -40.91 0.90
C GLU A 425 -12.90 -42.04 -0.12
N GLN A 426 -11.98 -43.01 -0.04
CA GLN A 426 -11.97 -44.23 -0.82
C GLN A 426 -13.29 -44.98 -0.65
N GLY A 427 -14.16 -44.87 -1.66
CA GLY A 427 -15.44 -45.56 -1.70
C GLY A 427 -16.02 -45.52 -3.10
N GLY A 428 -15.37 -46.24 -4.02
CA GLY A 428 -15.65 -46.25 -5.45
C GLY A 428 -17.13 -46.14 -5.83
N THR A 429 -17.53 -44.95 -6.28
CA THR A 429 -18.54 -44.77 -7.32
C THR A 429 -18.23 -43.44 -8.01
N LEU A 430 -18.03 -43.47 -9.32
CA LEU A 430 -17.78 -42.30 -10.16
C LEU A 430 -18.88 -41.24 -9.94
N GLN A 431 -18.57 -40.16 -9.21
CA GLN A 431 -19.35 -38.93 -9.22
C GLN A 431 -18.74 -37.95 -10.21
N SER A 432 -19.63 -37.26 -10.92
CA SER A 432 -19.40 -36.48 -12.14
C SER A 432 -18.23 -35.49 -12.06
N VAL A 433 -17.32 -35.65 -13.02
CA VAL A 433 -16.50 -34.64 -13.70
C VAL A 433 -16.49 -33.23 -13.06
N ALA A 434 -15.43 -32.94 -12.30
CA ALA A 434 -14.78 -31.63 -12.13
C ALA A 434 -15.69 -30.40 -11.88
N SER A 435 -16.56 -30.46 -10.88
CA SER A 435 -17.15 -29.29 -10.24
C SER A 435 -16.67 -29.24 -8.79
N LEU A 436 -15.99 -28.16 -8.40
CA LEU A 436 -15.72 -27.88 -6.98
C LEU A 436 -17.08 -27.68 -6.29
N GLU A 437 -17.23 -28.17 -5.06
CA GLU A 437 -18.44 -27.97 -4.26
C GLU A 437 -18.82 -26.47 -4.27
N GLY A 438 -20.09 -26.16 -4.56
CA GLY A 438 -20.57 -24.77 -4.62
C GLY A 438 -20.50 -24.07 -6.00
N GLY A 439 -20.03 -24.73 -7.08
CA GLY A 439 -20.15 -24.21 -8.45
C GLY A 439 -19.00 -23.33 -8.94
N TYR A 440 -17.84 -23.43 -8.30
CA TYR A 440 -16.62 -22.65 -8.62
C TYR A 440 -15.93 -23.17 -9.88
N GLU A 441 -16.43 -22.77 -11.04
CA GLU A 441 -15.92 -23.23 -12.34
C GLU A 441 -15.17 -22.15 -13.13
N LEU A 442 -15.18 -20.90 -12.68
CA LEU A 442 -14.48 -19.79 -13.32
C LEU A 442 -13.12 -19.59 -12.64
N VAL A 443 -12.03 -19.84 -13.36
CA VAL A 443 -10.65 -19.73 -12.84
C VAL A 443 -9.95 -18.53 -13.49
N TYR A 444 -9.31 -17.67 -12.70
CA TYR A 444 -8.67 -16.46 -13.21
C TYR A 444 -7.53 -15.94 -12.33
N THR A 445 -6.68 -15.08 -12.90
CA THR A 445 -5.46 -14.59 -12.24
C THR A 445 -5.62 -13.29 -11.46
N SER A 446 -6.76 -12.59 -11.55
CA SER A 446 -6.98 -11.33 -10.82
C SER A 446 -6.70 -11.48 -9.33
N ILE A 447 -6.09 -10.46 -8.72
CA ILE A 447 -5.73 -10.48 -7.31
C ILE A 447 -6.98 -10.15 -6.48
N THR A 448 -7.31 -11.05 -5.56
CA THR A 448 -8.50 -10.94 -4.70
C THR A 448 -8.14 -11.21 -3.25
N PHE A 449 -8.92 -10.69 -2.31
CA PHE A 449 -8.72 -10.92 -0.87
C PHE A 449 -10.04 -11.25 -0.19
N GLY A 450 -9.96 -11.75 1.05
CA GLY A 450 -11.14 -11.92 1.90
C GLY A 450 -11.97 -10.63 1.95
N GLY A 451 -13.29 -10.75 1.97
CA GLY A 451 -14.22 -9.62 1.88
C GLY A 451 -14.72 -9.30 0.47
N MET A 452 -13.98 -9.68 -0.57
CA MET A 452 -14.44 -9.53 -1.96
C MET A 452 -15.47 -10.58 -2.37
N SER A 453 -15.68 -11.62 -1.57
CA SER A 453 -16.65 -12.70 -1.86
C SER A 453 -18.03 -12.14 -2.14
N GLY A 454 -18.64 -12.59 -3.24
CA GLY A 454 -19.89 -12.08 -3.80
C GLY A 454 -19.74 -10.88 -4.73
N GLY A 455 -18.53 -10.36 -4.90
CA GLY A 455 -18.21 -9.27 -5.83
C GLY A 455 -18.24 -9.71 -7.29
N ALA A 456 -18.23 -8.73 -8.20
CA ALA A 456 -18.36 -8.99 -9.63
C ALA A 456 -17.07 -9.52 -10.24
N VAL A 457 -17.20 -10.52 -11.10
CA VAL A 457 -16.19 -10.91 -12.09
C VAL A 457 -16.67 -10.43 -13.46
N LEU A 458 -15.86 -9.58 -14.08
CA LEU A 458 -16.24 -8.77 -15.24
C LEU A 458 -15.37 -9.11 -16.45
N ASP A 459 -15.98 -9.03 -17.63
CA ASP A 459 -15.22 -9.06 -18.88
C ASP A 459 -14.60 -7.69 -19.23
N SER A 460 -13.94 -7.63 -20.38
CA SER A 460 -13.29 -6.42 -20.88
C SER A 460 -14.23 -5.27 -21.24
N GLN A 461 -15.56 -5.43 -21.15
CA GLN A 461 -16.54 -4.34 -21.30
C GLN A 461 -17.25 -4.01 -19.97
N GLY A 462 -16.76 -4.55 -18.85
CA GLY A 462 -17.32 -4.31 -17.52
C GLY A 462 -18.68 -4.99 -17.33
N ARG A 463 -18.93 -6.10 -18.03
CA ARG A 463 -20.15 -6.91 -17.93
C ARG A 463 -19.89 -8.12 -17.06
N VAL A 464 -20.85 -8.50 -16.24
CA VAL A 464 -20.71 -9.58 -15.26
C VAL A 464 -20.74 -10.93 -15.96
N ILE A 465 -19.62 -11.64 -15.89
CA ILE A 465 -19.43 -13.02 -16.37
C ILE A 465 -19.36 -14.03 -15.23
N GLY A 466 -19.25 -13.57 -13.98
CA GLY A 466 -19.31 -14.43 -12.80
C GLY A 466 -19.36 -13.65 -11.49
N ILE A 467 -19.45 -14.41 -10.41
CA ILE A 467 -19.42 -13.90 -9.03
C ILE A 467 -18.19 -14.48 -8.34
N HIS A 468 -17.32 -13.62 -7.81
CA HIS A 468 -16.14 -14.05 -7.09
C HIS A 468 -16.57 -14.71 -5.77
N GLY A 469 -15.91 -15.77 -5.34
CA GLY A 469 -16.18 -16.30 -4.00
C GLY A 469 -14.98 -16.85 -3.26
N ARG A 470 -13.94 -17.33 -3.96
CA ARG A 470 -12.77 -17.92 -3.30
C ARG A 470 -11.47 -17.50 -3.95
N SER A 471 -10.40 -17.58 -3.17
CA SER A 471 -9.05 -17.55 -3.67
C SER A 471 -8.21 -18.68 -3.12
N GLU A 472 -7.37 -19.26 -3.97
CA GLU A 472 -6.49 -20.36 -3.59
C GLU A 472 -5.41 -19.89 -2.62
N GLY A 473 -5.27 -20.59 -1.49
CA GLY A 473 -4.26 -20.30 -0.49
C GLY A 473 -3.88 -21.45 0.43
N ALA A 474 -2.76 -21.30 1.13
CA ALA A 474 -2.21 -22.23 2.11
C ALA A 474 -2.30 -21.66 3.55
N GLY A 475 -2.13 -22.53 4.56
CA GLY A 475 -2.13 -22.14 5.98
C GLY A 475 -3.50 -21.70 6.51
N GLY A 476 -4.58 -22.32 6.05
CA GLY A 476 -5.96 -21.94 6.42
C GLY A 476 -6.48 -20.69 5.71
N GLY A 477 -5.99 -20.42 4.48
CA GLY A 477 -6.39 -19.24 3.68
C GLY A 477 -5.61 -17.96 3.99
N LYS A 478 -4.51 -18.05 4.75
CA LYS A 478 -3.68 -16.89 5.12
C LYS A 478 -2.70 -16.46 4.03
N ILE A 479 -2.25 -17.38 3.17
CA ILE A 479 -1.25 -17.09 2.13
C ILE A 479 -1.81 -17.50 0.78
N GLN A 480 -1.96 -16.54 -0.14
CA GLN A 480 -2.59 -16.75 -1.44
C GLN A 480 -1.55 -17.19 -2.49
N LEU A 481 -1.68 -18.41 -3.03
CA LEU A 481 -0.65 -19.06 -3.86
C LEU A 481 -1.18 -19.79 -5.11
N GLY A 482 -2.38 -19.44 -5.58
CA GLY A 482 -2.96 -20.04 -6.78
C GLY A 482 -3.87 -19.08 -7.53
N TYR A 483 -4.95 -19.57 -8.11
CA TYR A 483 -5.91 -18.74 -8.84
C TYR A 483 -6.98 -18.14 -7.93
N SER A 484 -7.71 -17.17 -8.48
CA SER A 484 -9.01 -16.77 -7.97
C SER A 484 -10.09 -17.63 -8.62
N LEU A 485 -11.12 -17.94 -7.83
CA LEU A 485 -12.23 -18.79 -8.23
C LEU A 485 -13.55 -18.02 -8.12
N GLY A 486 -14.37 -18.16 -9.15
CA GLY A 486 -15.69 -17.59 -9.23
C GLY A 486 -16.72 -18.58 -9.74
N ILE A 487 -17.98 -18.23 -9.53
CA ILE A 487 -19.13 -18.98 -10.02
C ILE A 487 -19.52 -18.34 -11.35
N PRO A 488 -19.52 -19.08 -12.48
CA PRO A 488 -19.92 -18.53 -13.77
C PRO A 488 -21.35 -17.98 -13.72
N ILE A 489 -21.59 -16.86 -14.39
CA ILE A 489 -22.91 -16.21 -14.36
C ILE A 489 -24.00 -17.07 -14.99
N SER A 490 -23.63 -17.98 -15.90
CA SER A 490 -24.53 -19.00 -16.46
C SER A 490 -25.16 -19.89 -15.38
N THR A 491 -24.47 -20.12 -14.26
CA THR A 491 -25.02 -20.82 -13.08
C THR A 491 -26.20 -20.06 -12.49
N PHE A 492 -26.05 -18.74 -12.26
CA PHE A 492 -27.16 -17.89 -11.81
C PHE A 492 -28.31 -17.88 -12.81
N LEU A 493 -28.01 -17.76 -14.10
CA LEU A 493 -29.02 -17.76 -15.16
C LEU A 493 -29.83 -19.07 -15.21
N GLY A 494 -29.19 -20.21 -14.97
CA GLY A 494 -29.85 -21.51 -14.83
C GLY A 494 -30.71 -21.63 -13.56
N LEU A 495 -30.43 -20.81 -12.54
CA LEU A 495 -31.12 -20.80 -11.25
C LEU A 495 -32.12 -19.64 -11.09
N GLN A 496 -32.32 -18.81 -12.11
CA GLN A 496 -33.11 -17.57 -12.04
C GLN A 496 -34.54 -17.79 -11.48
N GLU A 497 -35.19 -18.91 -11.83
CA GLU A 497 -36.52 -19.27 -11.34
C GLU A 497 -36.51 -19.68 -9.86
N ARG A 498 -35.44 -20.36 -9.41
CA ARG A 498 -35.25 -20.71 -7.99
C ARG A 498 -34.96 -19.47 -7.15
N PHE A 499 -34.28 -18.48 -7.74
CA PHE A 499 -34.04 -17.18 -7.13
C PHE A 499 -35.22 -16.21 -7.25
N LYS A 500 -36.21 -16.51 -8.10
CA LYS A 500 -37.36 -15.64 -8.40
C LYS A 500 -36.94 -14.26 -8.94
N VAL A 501 -35.84 -14.20 -9.67
CA VAL A 501 -35.23 -12.95 -10.15
C VAL A 501 -34.80 -13.15 -11.60
N LYS A 502 -35.17 -12.22 -12.48
CA LYS A 502 -34.65 -12.16 -13.85
C LYS A 502 -33.67 -11.00 -13.96
N PRO A 503 -32.47 -11.19 -14.53
CA PRO A 503 -31.55 -10.09 -14.74
C PRO A 503 -32.15 -9.10 -15.73
N GLN A 504 -31.97 -7.80 -15.44
CA GLN A 504 -32.61 -6.75 -16.23
C GLN A 504 -31.86 -6.41 -17.52
N LEU A 505 -30.53 -6.52 -17.48
CA LEU A 505 -29.65 -6.25 -18.62
C LEU A 505 -28.90 -7.54 -18.94
N LEU A 506 -29.19 -8.15 -20.08
CA LEU A 506 -28.62 -9.41 -20.52
C LEU A 506 -28.09 -9.28 -21.94
N THR A 507 -26.87 -9.76 -22.18
CA THR A 507 -26.26 -9.82 -23.51
C THR A 507 -25.62 -11.18 -23.74
N THR A 508 -25.60 -11.63 -24.99
CA THR A 508 -24.89 -12.85 -25.43
C THR A 508 -23.71 -12.54 -26.33
N ALA A 509 -23.47 -11.26 -26.65
CA ALA A 509 -22.41 -10.85 -27.55
C ALA A 509 -21.04 -10.95 -26.86
N GLN A 510 -20.07 -11.58 -27.53
CA GLN A 510 -18.67 -11.59 -27.10
C GLN A 510 -18.11 -10.15 -27.05
N PRO A 511 -17.27 -9.82 -26.06
CA PRO A 511 -16.79 -8.46 -25.87
C PRO A 511 -15.92 -8.04 -27.05
N GLN A 512 -16.21 -6.86 -27.59
CA GLN A 512 -15.42 -6.27 -28.66
C GLN A 512 -14.58 -5.13 -28.08
N VAL A 513 -13.27 -5.33 -28.06
CA VAL A 513 -12.29 -4.34 -27.59
C VAL A 513 -11.26 -4.05 -28.67
N SER A 514 -10.92 -2.77 -28.85
CA SER A 514 -9.94 -2.31 -29.82
C SER A 514 -8.52 -2.79 -29.46
N GLN A 515 -7.60 -2.80 -30.41
CA GLN A 515 -6.20 -3.16 -30.11
C GLN A 515 -5.56 -2.24 -29.08
N GLN A 516 -5.92 -0.96 -29.09
CA GLN A 516 -5.49 0.00 -28.09
C GLN A 516 -6.02 -0.38 -26.70
N GLN A 517 -7.32 -0.68 -26.58
CA GLN A 517 -7.92 -1.11 -25.31
C GLN A 517 -7.28 -2.40 -24.79
N LYS A 518 -7.01 -3.38 -25.67
CA LYS A 518 -6.30 -4.62 -25.29
C LYS A 518 -4.92 -4.31 -24.72
N LEU A 519 -4.18 -3.38 -25.33
CA LEU A 519 -2.87 -2.96 -24.85
C LEU A 519 -2.97 -2.23 -23.50
N GLU A 520 -3.94 -1.34 -23.33
CA GLU A 520 -4.18 -0.64 -22.06
C GLU A 520 -4.51 -1.62 -20.93
N ILE A 521 -5.40 -2.59 -21.17
CA ILE A 521 -5.71 -3.66 -20.22
C ILE A 521 -4.45 -4.47 -19.88
N PHE A 522 -3.70 -4.89 -20.90
CA PHE A 522 -2.48 -5.67 -20.70
C PHE A 522 -1.46 -4.93 -19.84
N ILE A 523 -1.22 -3.64 -20.12
CA ILE A 523 -0.31 -2.79 -19.34
C ILE A 523 -0.82 -2.64 -17.90
N ALA A 524 -2.12 -2.39 -17.71
CA ALA A 524 -2.72 -2.25 -16.38
C ALA A 524 -2.56 -3.53 -15.54
N ILE A 525 -2.71 -4.71 -16.16
CA ILE A 525 -2.55 -6.01 -15.49
C ILE A 525 -1.10 -6.31 -15.19
N THR A 526 -0.17 -6.05 -16.11
CA THR A 526 1.22 -6.54 -16.00
C THR A 526 2.18 -5.54 -15.38
N ILE A 527 2.05 -4.25 -15.71
CA ILE A 527 2.99 -3.19 -15.31
C ILE A 527 2.34 -2.24 -14.30
N GLY A 528 1.04 -1.98 -14.44
CA GLY A 528 0.31 -0.99 -13.62
C GLY A 528 0.08 -1.39 -12.16
N VAL A 529 0.35 -2.64 -11.80
CA VAL A 529 0.32 -3.12 -10.41
C VAL A 529 1.73 -3.07 -9.83
N ILE A 530 1.98 -2.10 -8.97
CA ILE A 530 3.24 -2.02 -8.22
C ILE A 530 3.13 -3.00 -7.05
N VAL A 531 4.00 -4.01 -7.06
CA VAL A 531 4.17 -4.92 -5.91
C VAL A 531 5.43 -4.49 -5.16
N PRO A 532 5.31 -3.78 -4.03
CA PRO A 532 6.42 -3.07 -3.40
C PRO A 532 7.62 -3.97 -3.10
N ASN A 533 8.82 -3.54 -3.49
CA ASN A 533 10.06 -4.23 -3.13
C ASN A 533 10.52 -3.94 -1.71
N THR A 534 9.80 -4.51 -0.74
CA THR A 534 10.04 -4.28 0.68
C THR A 534 10.65 -5.51 1.32
N ASN A 535 11.46 -5.25 2.34
CA ASN A 535 11.91 -6.30 3.22
C ASN A 535 10.76 -6.77 4.13
N ALA A 536 10.41 -8.05 4.04
CA ALA A 536 9.26 -8.63 4.72
C ALA A 536 9.58 -9.99 5.36
N LYS A 537 8.66 -10.53 6.17
CA LYS A 537 8.73 -11.90 6.68
C LYS A 537 8.46 -12.91 5.56
N ALA A 538 8.83 -14.18 5.77
CA ALA A 538 8.70 -15.23 4.76
C ALA A 538 7.28 -15.35 4.19
N ASP A 539 6.25 -15.31 5.03
CA ASP A 539 4.84 -15.33 4.62
C ASP A 539 4.47 -14.19 3.65
N ILE A 540 4.92 -12.97 3.92
CA ILE A 540 4.70 -11.80 3.06
C ILE A 540 5.48 -11.91 1.75
N TRP A 541 6.73 -12.39 1.78
CA TRP A 541 7.51 -12.65 0.56
C TRP A 541 6.84 -13.68 -0.34
N ILE A 542 6.23 -14.70 0.26
CA ILE A 542 5.48 -15.73 -0.47
C ILE A 542 4.21 -15.15 -1.08
N GLN A 543 3.43 -14.36 -0.33
CA GLN A 543 2.24 -13.67 -0.87
C GLN A 543 2.63 -12.76 -2.05
N ARG A 544 3.72 -12.03 -1.90
CA ARG A 544 4.27 -11.17 -2.95
C ARG A 544 4.69 -11.94 -4.18
N GLY A 545 5.42 -13.04 -4.02
CA GLY A 545 5.78 -13.93 -5.12
C GLY A 545 4.54 -14.45 -5.86
N GLY A 546 3.50 -14.83 -5.11
CA GLY A 546 2.22 -15.26 -5.69
C GLY A 546 1.51 -14.15 -6.48
N GLN A 547 1.50 -12.91 -5.97
CA GLN A 547 0.97 -11.76 -6.71
C GLN A 547 1.75 -11.50 -8.00
N LEU A 548 3.09 -11.44 -7.92
CA LEU A 548 3.95 -11.23 -9.09
C LEU A 548 3.76 -12.33 -10.14
N TRP A 549 3.61 -13.59 -9.72
CA TRP A 549 3.33 -14.71 -10.59
C TRP A 549 2.00 -14.54 -11.36
N ARG A 550 0.93 -14.11 -10.69
CA ARG A 550 -0.36 -13.82 -11.33
C ARG A 550 -0.30 -12.68 -12.36
N LEU A 551 0.56 -11.70 -12.11
CA LEU A 551 0.81 -10.56 -13.00
C LEU A 551 1.77 -10.93 -14.14
N ARG A 552 2.16 -12.21 -14.26
CA ARG A 552 3.15 -12.73 -15.22
C ARG A 552 4.56 -12.12 -15.09
N ARG A 553 4.90 -11.60 -13.91
CA ARG A 553 6.23 -11.06 -13.56
C ARG A 553 7.07 -12.17 -12.94
N PHE A 554 7.31 -13.24 -13.70
CA PHE A 554 7.82 -14.51 -13.16
C PHE A 554 9.23 -14.40 -12.58
N GLU A 555 10.13 -13.66 -13.20
CA GLU A 555 11.49 -13.45 -12.71
C GLU A 555 11.50 -12.69 -11.37
N GLU A 556 10.59 -11.73 -11.20
CA GLU A 556 10.42 -11.01 -9.94
C GLU A 556 9.75 -11.89 -8.88
N ALA A 557 8.79 -12.73 -9.29
CA ALA A 557 8.19 -13.72 -8.41
C ALA A 557 9.25 -14.70 -7.85
N ILE A 558 10.14 -15.21 -8.71
CA ILE A 558 11.25 -16.08 -8.31
C ILE A 558 12.14 -15.39 -7.27
N LYS A 559 12.51 -14.12 -7.49
CA LYS A 559 13.31 -13.34 -6.51
C LYS A 559 12.59 -13.22 -5.17
N ALA A 560 11.28 -12.95 -5.18
CA ALA A 560 10.50 -12.87 -3.94
C ALA A 560 10.44 -14.22 -3.20
N PHE A 561 10.26 -15.33 -3.93
CA PHE A 561 10.32 -16.66 -3.34
C PHE A 561 11.72 -17.01 -2.82
N ASP A 562 12.79 -16.59 -3.51
CA ASP A 562 14.16 -16.78 -3.03
C ASP A 562 14.42 -16.05 -1.71
N GLU A 563 13.88 -14.84 -1.53
CA GLU A 563 13.95 -14.14 -0.23
C GLU A 563 13.19 -14.87 0.88
N ALA A 564 12.02 -15.46 0.58
CA ALA A 564 11.32 -16.29 1.55
C ALA A 564 12.10 -17.57 1.90
N ILE A 565 12.69 -18.23 0.90
CA ILE A 565 13.50 -19.44 1.07
C ILE A 565 14.72 -19.17 1.96
N LYS A 566 15.40 -18.03 1.76
CA LYS A 566 16.56 -17.63 2.57
C LYS A 566 16.24 -17.50 4.06
N GLN A 567 15.01 -17.11 4.41
CA GLN A 567 14.59 -16.98 5.80
C GLN A 567 14.39 -18.34 6.47
N ASN A 568 14.21 -19.41 5.68
CA ASN A 568 14.06 -20.79 6.14
C ASN A 568 13.03 -20.94 7.27
N ASP A 569 11.90 -20.24 7.13
CA ASP A 569 10.77 -20.33 8.06
C ASP A 569 10.14 -21.73 7.95
N PRO A 570 10.23 -22.58 8.99
CA PRO A 570 9.75 -23.96 8.94
C PRO A 570 8.28 -24.08 8.55
N ASP A 571 7.46 -23.09 8.90
CA ASP A 571 6.01 -23.12 8.66
C ASP A 571 5.65 -22.79 7.21
N ASN A 572 6.56 -22.17 6.44
CA ASN A 572 6.23 -21.55 5.14
C ASN A 572 7.25 -21.83 4.03
N VAL A 573 8.46 -22.31 4.34
CA VAL A 573 9.54 -22.48 3.36
C VAL A 573 9.16 -23.41 2.19
N TYR A 574 8.37 -24.45 2.45
CA TYR A 574 7.86 -25.36 1.42
C TYR A 574 6.94 -24.64 0.41
N LEU A 575 6.18 -23.63 0.86
CA LEU A 575 5.33 -22.81 0.00
C LEU A 575 6.15 -21.90 -0.92
N ALA A 576 7.26 -21.36 -0.42
CA ALA A 576 8.17 -20.56 -1.22
C ALA A 576 8.81 -21.39 -2.34
N TRP A 577 9.28 -22.61 -2.01
CA TRP A 577 9.80 -23.55 -3.01
C TRP A 577 8.76 -23.93 -4.06
N TYR A 578 7.52 -24.18 -3.63
CA TYR A 578 6.43 -24.48 -4.56
C TYR A 578 6.14 -23.31 -5.50
N GLY A 579 5.98 -22.10 -4.96
CA GLY A 579 5.73 -20.90 -5.77
C GLY A 579 6.85 -20.63 -6.76
N LYS A 580 8.12 -20.83 -6.34
CA LYS A 580 9.28 -20.75 -7.23
C LYS A 580 9.21 -21.76 -8.36
N GLY A 581 8.81 -23.01 -8.06
CA GLY A 581 8.62 -24.05 -9.06
C GLY A 581 7.58 -23.67 -10.12
N LEU A 582 6.43 -23.11 -9.70
CA LEU A 582 5.41 -22.60 -10.61
C LEU A 582 5.93 -21.47 -11.51
N ALA A 583 6.64 -20.50 -10.93
CA ALA A 583 7.19 -19.39 -11.71
C ALA A 583 8.27 -19.83 -12.72
N LEU A 584 9.11 -20.80 -12.35
CA LEU A 584 10.11 -21.39 -13.26
C LEU A 584 9.46 -22.20 -14.39
N PHE A 585 8.36 -22.90 -14.09
CA PHE A 585 7.60 -23.63 -15.11
C PHE A 585 7.04 -22.70 -16.18
N GLU A 586 6.50 -21.55 -15.79
CA GLU A 586 6.01 -20.52 -16.72
C GLU A 586 7.13 -19.92 -17.59
N LEU A 587 8.35 -19.81 -17.06
CA LEU A 587 9.55 -19.43 -17.83
C LEU A 587 10.11 -20.56 -18.71
N ARG A 588 9.46 -21.73 -18.73
CA ARG A 588 9.90 -22.94 -19.45
C ARG A 588 11.24 -23.50 -18.95
N GLU A 589 11.65 -23.16 -17.73
CA GLU A 589 12.82 -23.73 -17.06
C GLU A 589 12.46 -25.05 -16.36
N HIS A 590 12.02 -26.03 -17.14
CA HIS A 590 11.38 -27.25 -16.61
C HIS A 590 12.25 -28.04 -15.62
N GLN A 591 13.56 -28.13 -15.86
CA GLN A 591 14.47 -28.87 -14.99
C GLN A 591 14.62 -28.19 -13.62
N THR A 592 14.87 -26.88 -13.60
CA THR A 592 14.95 -26.08 -12.36
C THR A 592 13.61 -26.06 -11.62
N ALA A 593 12.49 -26.03 -12.35
CA ALA A 593 11.15 -26.12 -11.77
C ALA A 593 10.95 -27.45 -11.04
N ILE A 594 11.34 -28.58 -11.63
CA ILE A 594 11.29 -29.91 -11.00
C ILE A 594 12.13 -29.93 -9.72
N GLU A 595 13.34 -29.38 -9.75
CA GLU A 595 14.21 -29.30 -8.57
C GLU A 595 13.59 -28.48 -7.44
N ALA A 596 13.00 -27.31 -7.76
CA ALA A 596 12.29 -26.49 -6.78
C ALA A 596 11.06 -27.23 -6.20
N LEU A 597 10.29 -27.92 -7.03
CA LEU A 597 9.14 -28.72 -6.59
C LEU A 597 9.55 -29.92 -5.73
N GLN A 598 10.70 -30.55 -6.00
CA GLN A 598 11.27 -31.60 -5.15
C GLN A 598 11.65 -31.08 -3.76
N GLN A 599 12.19 -29.85 -3.66
CA GLN A 599 12.41 -29.20 -2.37
C GLN A 599 11.10 -28.92 -1.64
N ALA A 600 10.05 -28.51 -2.36
CA ALA A 600 8.74 -28.23 -1.77
C ALA A 600 8.08 -29.46 -1.10
N ILE A 601 8.38 -30.67 -1.56
CA ILE A 601 7.86 -31.93 -1.00
C ILE A 601 8.87 -32.66 -0.11
N ASN A 602 9.99 -32.02 0.22
CA ASN A 602 11.01 -32.63 1.06
C ASN A 602 10.41 -32.92 2.45
N PRO A 603 10.47 -34.17 2.95
CA PRO A 603 9.91 -34.56 4.24
C PRO A 603 10.39 -33.71 5.42
N ALA A 604 11.58 -33.13 5.35
CA ALA A 604 12.10 -32.23 6.38
C ALA A 604 11.21 -30.99 6.63
N PHE A 605 10.34 -30.64 5.68
CA PHE A 605 9.39 -29.52 5.80
C PHE A 605 7.94 -29.99 6.08
N LEU A 606 7.68 -31.29 6.10
CA LEU A 606 6.32 -31.87 6.15
C LEU A 606 5.97 -32.48 7.53
N THR A 607 6.83 -32.33 8.54
CA THR A 607 6.69 -33.04 9.83
C THR A 607 6.03 -32.24 10.97
N ASN A 608 5.37 -31.11 10.69
CA ASN A 608 4.60 -30.37 11.71
C ASN A 608 3.09 -30.43 11.44
#